data_AF-A0AAD0JIP9-F1
#
_entry.id   AF-A0AAD0JIP9-F1
#
_cell.length_a   1.000
_cell.length_b   1.000
_cell.length_c   1.000
_cell.angle_alpha   90.00
_cell.angle_beta   90.00
_cell.angle_gamma   90.00
#
_symmetry.space_group_name_H-M   'P 1'
#
loop_
_entity.id
_entity.type
_entity.pdbx_description
1 polymer ?
#
loop_
_entity_poly.entity_id
_entity_poly.type
_entity_poly.pdbx_seq_one_letter_code
_entity_poly.pdbx_strand_id
1 'polypeptide(L)'
;MIRAAAGALSVLLLAGCQSDPALRSARIGKAQYRLQVDRCHVIDRAQLEADLRALASGACPAGAGALENIQPLPSRQGSLFGECLRRGALQAEVRCQP
;
A
#
# COMPACT_ATOMS: atom_id res chain seq x y z
N MET A 1 40.80 -0.24 32.99
CA MET A 1 40.03 -1.41 32.53
C MET A 1 38.57 -1.13 32.83
N ILE A 2 37.69 -1.20 31.82
CA ILE A 2 36.31 -1.74 31.85
C ILE A 2 35.74 -1.43 30.46
N ARG A 3 35.75 -2.46 29.63
CA ARG A 3 34.97 -2.59 28.40
C ARG A 3 33.54 -2.96 28.79
N ALA A 4 32.63 -2.79 27.83
CA ALA A 4 31.26 -3.32 27.81
C ALA A 4 30.14 -2.36 28.27
N ALA A 5 29.92 -1.32 27.46
CA ALA A 5 28.57 -0.81 27.23
C ALA A 5 28.24 -0.96 25.73
N ALA A 6 28.44 -2.15 25.18
CA ALA A 6 28.23 -2.47 23.76
C ALA A 6 27.11 -3.52 23.55
N GLY A 7 26.16 -3.60 24.49
CA GLY A 7 25.07 -4.59 24.43
C GLY A 7 23.69 -4.02 24.09
N ALA A 8 23.46 -2.71 24.25
CA ALA A 8 22.12 -2.14 24.16
C ALA A 8 21.76 -1.58 22.77
N LEU A 9 22.69 -1.57 21.80
CA LEU A 9 22.47 -0.99 20.47
C LEU A 9 21.99 -1.99 19.40
N SER A 10 21.95 -3.30 19.69
CA SER A 10 21.63 -4.31 18.68
C SER A 10 20.13 -4.61 18.51
N VAL A 11 19.24 -4.04 19.33
CA VAL A 11 17.79 -4.30 19.25
C VAL A 11 17.05 -3.25 18.42
N LEU A 12 17.67 -2.10 18.12
CA LEU A 12 17.06 -1.05 17.27
C LEU A 12 17.14 -1.33 15.77
N LEU A 13 17.84 -2.40 15.35
CA LEU A 13 17.96 -2.79 13.93
C LEU A 13 16.81 -3.70 13.44
N LEU A 14 15.81 -3.97 14.28
CA LEU A 14 14.57 -4.66 13.88
C LEU A 14 13.45 -3.70 13.46
N ALA A 15 13.76 -2.42 13.27
CA ALA A 15 12.84 -1.44 12.68
C ALA A 15 12.72 -1.67 11.16
N GLY A 16 11.89 -2.66 10.81
CA GLY A 16 11.01 -2.68 9.65
C GLY A 16 11.56 -2.13 8.33
N CYS A 17 12.22 -2.99 7.55
CA CYS A 17 12.03 -2.96 6.10
C CYS A 17 10.64 -3.51 5.74
N GLN A 18 9.56 -3.00 6.37
CA GLN A 18 8.26 -3.04 5.73
C GLN A 18 8.34 -1.98 4.65
N SER A 19 8.63 -2.38 3.42
CA SER A 19 8.49 -1.50 2.25
C SER A 19 7.13 -0.83 2.35
N ASP A 20 7.13 0.47 2.66
CA ASP A 20 5.90 1.21 2.91
C ASP A 20 4.95 1.01 1.71
N PRO A 21 3.67 0.66 1.94
CA PRO A 21 2.73 0.46 0.84
C PRO A 21 2.64 1.74 0.02
N ALA A 22 2.93 1.66 -1.28
CA ALA A 22 2.75 2.79 -2.17
C ALA A 22 1.26 2.95 -2.49
N LEU A 23 0.58 3.75 -1.67
CA LEU A 23 -0.83 4.10 -1.82
C LEU A 23 -0.94 5.42 -2.61
N ARG A 24 -1.73 5.43 -3.69
CA ARG A 24 -1.91 6.61 -4.53
C ARG A 24 -3.38 6.80 -4.90
N SER A 25 -3.89 8.01 -4.70
CA SER A 25 -5.20 8.43 -5.20
C SER A 25 -5.01 9.57 -6.21
N ALA A 26 -5.67 9.47 -7.35
CA ALA A 26 -5.67 10.48 -8.40
C ALA A 26 -7.10 10.81 -8.79
N ARG A 27 -7.49 12.08 -8.74
CA ARG A 27 -8.83 12.50 -9.17
C ARG A 27 -8.92 12.42 -10.69
N ILE A 28 -9.94 11.70 -11.19
CA ILE A 28 -10.21 11.53 -12.64
C ILE A 28 -11.54 12.16 -13.07
N GLY A 29 -12.37 12.61 -12.12
CA GLY A 29 -13.64 13.29 -12.40
C GLY A 29 -14.19 14.06 -11.20
N LYS A 30 -15.37 14.69 -11.35
CA LYS A 30 -16.00 15.58 -10.36
C LYS A 30 -16.22 14.91 -8.98
N ALA A 31 -16.42 13.60 -8.97
CA ALA A 31 -16.50 12.78 -7.75
C ALA A 31 -15.87 11.40 -7.98
N GLN A 32 -14.92 11.29 -8.90
CA GLN A 32 -14.34 10.01 -9.30
C GLN A 32 -12.83 10.04 -9.09
N TYR A 33 -12.31 9.00 -8.45
CA TYR A 33 -10.91 8.84 -8.12
C TYR A 33 -10.41 7.50 -8.62
N ARG A 34 -9.21 7.51 -9.19
CA ARG A 34 -8.43 6.31 -9.43
C ARG A 34 -7.54 6.05 -8.23
N LEU A 35 -7.62 4.84 -7.71
CA LEU A 35 -6.90 4.36 -6.54
C LEU A 35 -5.91 3.30 -6.99
N GLN A 36 -4.68 3.39 -6.51
CA GLN A 36 -3.63 2.41 -6.77
C GLN A 36 -2.97 2.07 -5.45
N VAL A 37 -2.80 0.77 -5.23
CA VAL A 37 -2.06 0.22 -4.11
C VAL A 37 -0.98 -0.67 -4.68
N ASP A 38 0.23 -0.54 -4.16
CA ASP A 38 1.34 -1.40 -4.51
C ASP A 38 2.09 -1.77 -3.23
N ARG A 39 2.28 -3.06 -2.98
CA ARG A 39 2.90 -3.63 -1.77
C ARG A 39 3.93 -4.69 -2.19
N CYS A 40 5.13 -4.57 -1.65
CA CYS A 40 6.07 -5.69 -1.65
C CYS A 40 5.66 -6.65 -0.51
N HIS A 41 5.42 -7.93 -0.81
CA HIS A 41 4.86 -8.97 0.09
C HIS A 41 3.35 -8.98 0.31
N VAL A 42 2.59 -9.10 -0.78
CA VAL A 42 1.16 -9.43 -0.71
C VAL A 42 1.00 -10.95 -0.64
N ILE A 43 0.46 -11.44 0.48
CA ILE A 43 0.13 -12.86 0.66
C ILE A 43 -1.21 -13.17 0.00
N ASP A 44 -2.16 -12.23 0.05
CA ASP A 44 -3.50 -12.42 -0.50
C ASP A 44 -4.07 -11.15 -1.16
N ARG A 45 -4.88 -11.33 -2.22
CA ARG A 45 -5.49 -10.24 -2.98
C ARG A 45 -6.48 -9.43 -2.13
N ALA A 46 -7.16 -10.05 -1.16
CA ALA A 46 -8.10 -9.34 -0.29
C ALA A 46 -7.41 -8.26 0.55
N GLN A 47 -6.11 -8.41 0.83
CA GLN A 47 -5.34 -7.38 1.53
C GLN A 47 -5.22 -6.11 0.68
N LEU A 48 -4.90 -6.25 -0.62
CA LEU A 48 -4.86 -5.12 -1.55
C LEU A 48 -6.24 -4.48 -1.74
N GLU A 49 -7.30 -5.29 -1.78
CA GLU A 49 -8.68 -4.78 -1.87
C GLU A 49 -9.12 -4.05 -0.59
N ALA A 50 -8.62 -4.46 0.58
CA ALA A 50 -8.84 -3.76 1.84
C ALA A 50 -8.09 -2.41 1.86
N ASP A 51 -6.85 -2.36 1.35
CA ASP A 51 -6.11 -1.11 1.20
C ASP A 51 -6.78 -0.14 0.24
N LEU A 52 -7.31 -0.62 -0.89
CA LEU A 52 -8.09 0.21 -1.80
C LEU A 52 -9.33 0.79 -1.12
N ARG A 53 -10.03 0.01 -0.30
CA ARG A 53 -11.18 0.50 0.49
C ARG A 53 -10.77 1.56 1.50
N ALA A 54 -9.70 1.33 2.26
CA ALA A 54 -9.17 2.30 3.22
C ALA A 54 -8.75 3.61 2.52
N LEU A 55 -8.08 3.49 1.36
CA LEU A 55 -7.68 4.63 0.54
C LEU A 55 -8.89 5.37 -0.04
N ALA A 56 -9.95 4.66 -0.43
CA ALA A 56 -11.20 5.25 -0.88
C ALA A 56 -11.87 6.04 0.24
N SER A 57 -11.96 5.48 1.45
CA SER A 57 -12.51 6.16 2.62
C SER A 57 -11.73 7.44 2.97
N GLY A 58 -10.40 7.42 2.82
CA GLY A 58 -9.57 8.61 3.01
C GLY A 58 -9.75 9.66 1.89
N ALA A 59 -9.94 9.23 0.64
CA ALA A 59 -10.11 10.13 -0.50
C ALA A 59 -11.54 10.74 -0.60
N CYS A 60 -12.55 10.05 -0.05
CA CYS A 60 -13.95 10.44 -0.10
C CYS A 60 -14.49 10.77 1.31
N PRO A 61 -14.39 12.03 1.78
CA PRO A 61 -14.80 12.40 3.14
C PRO A 61 -16.31 12.25 3.40
N ALA A 62 -17.14 12.36 2.36
CA ALA A 62 -18.60 12.17 2.44
C ALA A 62 -19.03 10.70 2.35
N GLY A 63 -18.10 9.78 2.06
CA GLY A 63 -18.39 8.37 1.82
C GLY A 63 -17.86 7.90 0.48
N ALA A 64 -17.16 6.77 0.50
CA ALA A 64 -16.73 6.07 -0.71
C ALA A 64 -17.86 5.18 -1.23
N GLY A 65 -18.13 5.25 -2.54
CA GLY A 65 -18.97 4.27 -3.22
C GLY A 65 -18.26 2.92 -3.39
N ALA A 66 -18.85 2.02 -4.18
CA ALA A 66 -18.24 0.75 -4.51
C ALA A 66 -16.92 0.95 -5.30
N LEU A 67 -15.96 0.05 -5.08
CA LEU A 67 -14.77 -0.03 -5.92
C LEU A 67 -15.16 -0.60 -7.29
N GLU A 68 -14.87 0.14 -8.34
CA GLU A 68 -15.12 -0.19 -9.74
C GLU A 68 -13.80 -0.45 -10.47
N ASN A 69 -13.87 -1.13 -11.62
CA ASN A 69 -12.71 -1.39 -12.49
C ASN A 69 -11.45 -1.91 -11.74
N ILE A 70 -11.64 -2.93 -10.90
CA ILE A 70 -10.55 -3.54 -10.12
C ILE A 70 -9.67 -4.36 -11.06
N GLN A 71 -8.43 -3.94 -11.24
CA GLN A 71 -7.47 -4.56 -12.16
C GLN A 71 -6.10 -4.73 -11.52
N PRO A 72 -5.45 -5.90 -11.67
CA PRO A 72 -4.07 -6.10 -11.23
C PRO A 72 -3.12 -5.24 -12.08
N LEU A 73 -2.07 -4.73 -11.44
CA LEU A 73 -1.00 -4.00 -12.11
C LEU A 73 0.34 -4.69 -11.87
N PRO A 74 1.32 -4.52 -12.77
CA PRO A 74 2.69 -4.89 -12.45
C PRO A 74 3.18 -4.01 -11.30
N SER A 75 3.57 -4.64 -10.19
CA SER A 75 4.20 -3.96 -9.05
C SER A 75 5.45 -3.21 -9.52
N ARG A 76 5.57 -1.95 -9.08
CA ARG A 76 6.76 -1.11 -9.30
C ARG A 76 7.62 -0.99 -8.06
N GLN A 77 7.12 -1.47 -6.91
CA GLN A 77 7.95 -1.72 -5.73
C GLN A 77 8.95 -2.82 -6.10
N GLY A 78 10.17 -2.42 -6.44
CA GLY A 78 11.28 -3.33 -6.70
C GLY A 78 11.98 -3.67 -5.39
N SER A 79 12.18 -4.96 -5.12
CA SER A 79 13.12 -5.40 -4.11
C SER A 79 14.51 -5.42 -4.75
N LEU A 80 15.54 -4.96 -4.03
CA LEU A 80 16.96 -5.14 -4.39
C LEU A 80 17.32 -6.62 -4.62
N PHE A 81 16.51 -7.55 -4.11
CA PHE A 81 16.67 -8.99 -4.26
C PHE A 81 15.62 -9.64 -5.19
N GLY A 82 14.80 -8.86 -5.90
CA GLY A 82 13.86 -9.39 -6.91
C GLY A 82 12.62 -10.12 -6.35
N GLU A 83 12.39 -10.11 -5.04
CA GLU A 83 11.33 -10.89 -4.39
C GLU A 83 9.96 -10.19 -4.28
N CYS A 84 9.80 -8.95 -4.76
CA CYS A 84 8.46 -8.34 -4.77
C CYS A 84 7.59 -9.12 -5.76
N LEU A 85 6.59 -9.83 -5.23
CA LEU A 85 5.66 -10.64 -6.00
C LEU A 85 5.01 -9.79 -7.10
N ARG A 86 4.97 -10.32 -8.33
CA ARG A 86 4.32 -9.70 -9.51
C ARG A 86 2.85 -9.29 -9.29
N ARG A 87 2.23 -9.80 -8.22
CA ARG A 87 0.83 -9.56 -7.80
C ARG A 87 0.70 -8.49 -6.71
N GLY A 88 1.77 -7.75 -6.43
CA GLY A 88 1.84 -6.75 -5.36
C GLY A 88 1.01 -5.48 -5.61
N ALA A 89 0.51 -5.25 -6.82
CA ALA A 89 -0.22 -4.02 -7.16
C ALA A 89 -1.64 -4.27 -7.68
N LEU A 90 -2.55 -3.40 -7.22
CA LEU A 90 -3.96 -3.40 -7.61
C LEU A 90 -4.40 -1.96 -7.85
N GLN A 91 -5.18 -1.76 -8.91
CA GLN A 91 -5.85 -0.50 -9.20
C GLN A 91 -7.35 -0.71 -9.12
N ALA A 92 -8.05 0.30 -8.62
CA ALA A 92 -9.49 0.43 -8.76
C ALA A 92 -9.86 1.89 -9.01
N GLU A 93 -11.11 2.10 -9.36
CA GLU A 93 -11.73 3.41 -9.39
C GLU A 93 -12.82 3.46 -8.33
N VAL A 94 -13.09 4.63 -7.80
CA VAL A 94 -14.18 4.84 -6.86
C VAL A 94 -14.89 6.12 -7.20
N ARG A 95 -16.21 6.10 -7.05
CA ARG A 95 -17.02 7.30 -7.06
C ARG A 95 -17.40 7.67 -5.63
N CYS A 96 -17.04 8.87 -5.19
CA CYS A 96 -17.50 9.38 -3.91
C CYS A 96 -19.01 9.62 -3.95
N GLN A 97 -19.65 9.38 -2.82
CA GLN A 97 -21.05 9.73 -2.63
C GLN A 97 -21.19 11.26 -2.57
N PRO A 98 -22.32 11.80 -3.08
CA PRO A 98 -22.63 13.22 -3.02
C PRO A 98 -22.81 13.73 -1.60
#